data_AF-A0A8J7DI23-F1
#
_entry.id   AF-A0A8J7DI23-F1
#
_cell.length_a   1.000
_cell.length_b   1.000
_cell.length_c   1.000
_cell.angle_alpha   90.00
_cell.angle_beta   90.00
_cell.angle_gamma   90.00
#
_symmetry.space_group_name_H-M   'P 1'
#
loop_
_entity.id
_entity.type
_entity.pdbx_description
1 polymer ?
#
loop_
_entity_poly.entity_id
_entity_poly.type
_entity_poly.pdbx_seq_one_letter_code
_entity_poly.pdbx_strand_id
1 'polypeptide(L)' 'MHYRRAKTPGATYFFTIVTDNRQSVFRSDETIALLRQAFHTIKAKSPFAIDAIAVLPDHIHSI' A
#
# COMPACT_ATOMS: atom_id res chain seq x y z
N MET A 1 -22.96 0.63 2.15
CA MET A 1 -21.76 -0.23 2.07
C MET A 1 -21.64 -1.01 3.37
N HIS A 2 -21.76 -2.34 3.35
CA HIS A 2 -21.61 -3.22 4.52
C HIS A 2 -20.35 -4.08 4.39
N TYR A 3 -19.21 -3.44 4.15
CA TYR A 3 -17.94 -4.14 4.04
C TYR A 3 -17.52 -4.73 5.39
N ARG A 4 -17.10 -6.01 5.38
CA ARG A 4 -16.52 -6.70 6.54
C ARG A 4 -15.11 -7.15 6.21
N ARG A 5 -14.15 -6.78 7.05
CA ARG A 5 -12.75 -7.23 6.92
C ARG A 5 -12.64 -8.72 7.21
N ALA A 6 -12.00 -9.46 6.32
CA ALA A 6 -11.45 -10.78 6.63
C ALA A 6 -10.26 -10.63 7.60
N LYS A 7 -10.12 -11.57 8.54
CA LYS A 7 -9.09 -11.54 9.60
C LYS A 7 -8.46 -12.92 9.82
N THR A 8 -8.35 -13.72 8.76
CA THR A 8 -7.77 -15.06 8.84
C THR A 8 -6.27 -14.95 9.12
N PRO A 9 -5.74 -15.57 10.19
CA PRO A 9 -4.31 -15.57 10.49
C PRO A 9 -3.50 -16.22 9.36
N GLY A 10 -2.39 -15.59 8.97
CA GLY A 10 -1.49 -16.10 7.93
C GLY A 10 -2.00 -16.00 6.48
N ALA A 11 -3.17 -15.40 6.25
CA ALA A 11 -3.69 -15.21 4.90
C ALA A 11 -3.00 -14.05 4.15
N THR A 12 -3.01 -14.16 2.83
CA THR A 12 -2.54 -13.13 1.88
C THR A 12 -3.72 -12.29 1.37
N TYR A 13 -3.55 -10.99 1.20
CA TYR A 13 -4.62 -10.06 0.84
C TYR A 13 -4.20 -9.10 -0.27
N PHE A 14 -5.10 -8.83 -1.21
CA PHE A 14 -4.92 -7.78 -2.20
C PHE A 14 -5.54 -6.46 -1.71
N PHE A 15 -4.78 -5.37 -1.85
CA PHE A 15 -5.23 -4.02 -1.52
C PHE A 15 -5.19 -3.11 -2.74
N THR A 16 -6.22 -2.27 -2.86
CA THR A 16 -6.22 -1.09 -3.73
C THR A 16 -6.33 0.14 -2.84
N ILE A 17 -5.34 1.03 -2.92
CA ILE A 17 -5.33 2.31 -2.20
C ILE A 17 -5.33 3.41 -3.25
N VAL A 18 -6.35 4.27 -3.23
CA VAL A 18 -6.48 5.42 -4.13
C VAL A 18 -6.25 6.68 -3.33
N THR A 19 -5.50 7.63 -3.88
CA THR A 19 -5.30 8.94 -3.27
C THR A 19 -6.61 9.73 -3.21
N ASP A 20 -6.68 10.69 -2.29
CA ASP A 20 -7.83 11.58 -2.20
C ASP A 20 -8.02 12.34 -3.52
N ASN A 21 -9.29 12.38 -3.98
CA ASN A 21 -9.69 12.94 -5.26
C ASN A 21 -8.81 12.50 -6.46
N ARG A 22 -8.20 11.31 -6.39
CA ARG A 22 -7.27 10.76 -7.41
C ARG A 22 -6.11 11.70 -7.75
N GLN A 23 -5.68 12.50 -6.78
CA GLN A 23 -4.49 13.33 -6.96
C GLN A 23 -3.28 12.45 -7.23
N SER A 24 -2.48 12.83 -8.21
CA SER A 24 -1.36 11.99 -8.61
C SER A 24 -0.12 12.25 -7.76
N VAL A 25 -0.22 11.84 -6.49
CA VAL A 25 0.79 12.01 -5.45
C VAL A 25 2.08 11.25 -5.78
N PHE A 26 1.99 10.11 -6.48
CA PHE A 26 3.12 9.22 -6.76
C PHE A 26 3.75 9.47 -8.14
N ARG A 27 4.01 10.75 -8.47
CA ARG A 27 4.54 11.15 -9.79
C ARG A 27 6.04 11.43 -9.82
N SER A 28 6.67 11.60 -8.67
CA SER A 28 8.09 11.96 -8.59
C SER A 28 8.88 10.95 -7.78
N ASP A 29 10.18 10.84 -8.07
CA ASP A 29 11.06 9.92 -7.36
C ASP A 29 11.13 10.23 -5.85
N GLU A 30 11.00 11.50 -5.45
CA GLU A 30 10.95 11.90 -4.05
C GLU A 30 9.72 11.33 -3.34
N THR A 31 8.55 11.41 -3.98
CA THR A 31 7.30 10.86 -3.42
C THR A 31 7.34 9.34 -3.34
N ILE A 32 7.95 8.67 -4.32
CA ILE A 32 8.17 7.21 -4.30
C ILE A 32 9.18 6.82 -3.20
N ALA A 33 10.24 7.61 -3.00
CA ALA A 33 11.21 7.38 -1.93
C ALA A 33 10.55 7.50 -0.53
N LEU A 34 9.71 8.50 -0.33
CA LEU A 34 8.93 8.66 0.91
C LEU A 34 8.00 7.47 1.16
N LEU A 35 7.31 6.99 0.11
CA LEU A 35 6.46 5.80 0.21
C LEU A 35 7.28 4.59 0.64
N ARG A 36 8.44 4.35 0.01
CA ARG A 36 9.35 3.25 0.38
C ARG A 36 9.81 3.34 1.83
N GLN A 37 10.16 4.54 2.31
CA GLN A 37 10.55 4.77 3.70
C GLN A 37 9.40 4.48 4.68
N ALA A 38 8.16 4.83 4.31
CA ALA A 38 6.98 4.52 5.11
C ALA A 38 6.77 3.00 5.24
N PHE A 39 6.87 2.25 4.12
CA PHE A 39 6.83 0.79 4.14
C PHE A 39 7.92 0.19 5.04
N HIS A 40 9.17 0.66 4.90
CA HIS A 40 10.28 0.17 5.72
C HIS A 40 10.04 0.42 7.22
N THR A 41 9.59 1.62 7.57
CA THR A 41 9.31 2.03 8.95
C THR A 41 8.24 1.15 9.60
N ILE A 42 7.14 0.87 8.89
CA ILE A 42 6.05 0.05 9.45
C ILE A 42 6.41 -1.42 9.46
N LYS A 43 7.11 -1.93 8.43
CA LYS A 43 7.57 -3.32 8.39
C LYS A 43 8.53 -3.64 9.53
N ALA A 44 9.33 -2.68 9.99
CA ALA A 44 10.18 -2.84 11.17
C ALA A 44 9.39 -2.97 12.49
N LYS A 45 8.23 -2.30 12.61
CA LYS A 45 7.38 -2.31 13.81
C LYS A 45 6.37 -3.47 13.84
N SER A 46 5.88 -3.85 12.66
CA SER A 46 4.90 -4.91 12.45
C SER A 46 5.33 -5.68 11.20
N PRO A 47 6.06 -6.79 11.33
CA PRO A 47 6.56 -7.53 10.18
C PRO A 47 5.44 -8.09 9.28
N PHE A 48 5.59 -7.92 7.96
CA PHE A 48 4.75 -8.54 6.92
C PHE A 48 5.56 -8.76 5.63
N ALA A 49 5.06 -9.63 4.76
CA ALA A 49 5.59 -9.85 3.41
C ALA A 49 4.87 -8.94 2.40
N ILE A 50 5.58 -8.51 1.36
CA ILE A 50 4.99 -7.85 0.19
C ILE A 50 5.31 -8.78 -0.96
N ASP A 51 4.30 -9.49 -1.46
CA ASP A 51 4.47 -10.44 -2.56
C ASP A 51 4.55 -9.69 -3.89
N ALA A 52 3.77 -8.61 -4.03
CA ALA A 52 3.81 -7.72 -5.18
C ALA A 52 3.35 -6.31 -4.82
N ILE A 53 3.89 -5.31 -5.52
CA ILE A 53 3.39 -3.93 -5.44
C ILE A 53 3.53 -3.23 -6.79
N ALA A 54 2.45 -2.59 -7.24
CA ALA A 54 2.43 -1.69 -8.38
C ALA A 54 2.02 -0.29 -7.90
N VAL A 55 2.84 0.70 -8.20
CA VAL A 55 2.59 2.10 -7.85
C VAL A 55 2.27 2.86 -9.13
N LEU A 56 1.05 3.39 -9.20
CA LEU A 56 0.56 4.25 -10.26
C LEU A 56 0.46 5.69 -9.72
N PRO A 57 0.38 6.71 -10.59
CA PRO A 57 0.43 8.11 -10.13
C PRO A 57 -0.54 8.46 -9.01
N ASP A 58 -1.76 7.90 -9.00
CA ASP A 58 -2.84 8.20 -8.04
C ASP A 58 -3.29 6.98 -7.21
N HIS A 59 -2.69 5.81 -7.38
CA HIS A 59 -3.10 4.62 -6.63
C HIS A 59 -2.02 3.54 -6.54
N ILE A 60 -2.20 2.62 -5.60
CA ILE A 60 -1.32 1.49 -5.35
C ILE A 60 -2.15 0.21 -5.37
N HIS A 61 -1.61 -0.81 -6.01
CA HIS A 61 -2.03 -2.19 -5.84
C HIS A 61 -0.94 -2.95 -5.10
N SER A 62 -1.29 -3.71 -4.07
CA SER A 62 -0.32 -4.53 -3.32
C SER A 62 -0.92 -5.85 -2.87
N ILE A 63 -0.05 -6.84 -2.75
CA ILE A 63 -0.32 -8.16 -2.16
C ILE A 63 0.61 -8.33 -0.97
#